data_AF-A0A949Z1B5-F1
#
_entry.id   AF-A0A949Z1B5-F1
#
_cell.length_a   1.000
_cell.length_b   1.000
_cell.length_c   1.000
_cell.angle_alpha   90.00
_cell.angle_beta   90.00
_cell.angle_gamma   90.00
#
_symmetry.space_group_name_H-M   'P 1'
#
loop_
_entity.id
_entity.type
_entity.pdbx_description
1 polymer ?
#
loop_
_entity_poly.entity_id
_entity_poly.type
_entity_poly.pdbx_seq_one_letter_code
_entity_poly.pdbx_strand_id
1 'polypeptide(L)'
;MRSAILIVACWFGAFATVASGERATVCLSNVDGAIGPATASYISRSIDEAQSKGAQCLIIQLNTPGGLLDSTRVIVQRLLGTPIPVIVYVAPTGATAASAGCFITLAANVAAMAPATTIGAAHPVALGGFSGTDQAKPDQTMSQKLENFAVSYMEAIANRRSRNVEWAKSAVRESASITAEKALELKVIEIIAPNLNNLLSQLNGRIIDGHPLRTAEAKVVDIKMSAAEQFFQMFWRPEVMFVLMLIAI
;
A
#
# COMPACT_ATOMS: atom_id res chain seq x y z
N MET A 1 11.51 -36.05 -77.83
CA MET A 1 10.32 -35.63 -77.04
C MET A 1 10.75 -35.59 -75.58
N ARG A 2 10.92 -34.39 -75.02
CA ARG A 2 11.41 -34.15 -73.65
C ARG A 2 10.20 -33.85 -72.77
N SER A 3 9.89 -34.73 -71.83
CA SER A 3 8.82 -34.51 -70.85
C SER A 3 9.43 -33.91 -69.59
N ALA A 4 9.08 -32.66 -69.30
CA ALA A 4 9.45 -31.97 -68.05
C ALA A 4 8.29 -32.14 -67.05
N ILE A 5 8.60 -32.73 -65.89
CA ILE A 5 7.67 -32.86 -64.76
C ILE A 5 7.85 -31.63 -63.87
N LEU A 6 6.82 -30.78 -63.78
CA LEU A 6 6.73 -29.69 -62.83
C LEU A 6 6.26 -30.23 -61.48
N ILE A 7 7.12 -30.15 -60.46
CA ILE A 7 6.75 -30.37 -59.06
C ILE A 7 6.38 -29.01 -58.47
N VAL A 8 5.09 -28.80 -58.21
CA VAL A 8 4.59 -27.64 -57.45
C VAL A 8 4.72 -27.97 -55.97
N ALA A 9 5.67 -27.33 -55.28
CA ALA A 9 5.80 -27.42 -53.83
C ALA A 9 4.80 -26.46 -53.17
N CYS A 10 3.71 -27.00 -52.61
CA CYS A 10 2.79 -26.26 -51.75
C CYS A 10 3.45 -25.96 -50.40
N TRP A 11 3.84 -24.70 -50.19
CA TRP A 11 4.33 -24.18 -48.93
C TRP A 11 3.14 -23.93 -47.99
N PHE A 12 2.84 -24.88 -47.10
CA PHE A 12 1.88 -24.67 -46.01
C PHE A 12 2.54 -23.82 -44.92
N GLY A 13 2.36 -22.49 -45.00
CA GLY A 13 2.72 -21.58 -43.93
C GLY A 13 1.78 -21.77 -42.74
N ALA A 14 2.27 -22.40 -41.68
CA ALA A 14 1.57 -22.45 -40.39
C ALA A 14 1.58 -21.06 -39.75
N PHE A 15 0.52 -20.29 -39.94
CA PHE A 15 0.26 -19.10 -39.12
C PHE A 15 -0.15 -19.57 -37.71
N ALA A 16 0.79 -19.52 -36.77
CA ALA A 16 0.47 -19.63 -35.36
C ALA A 16 -0.37 -18.41 -34.97
N THR A 17 -1.67 -18.62 -34.76
CA THR A 17 -2.56 -17.65 -34.13
C THR A 17 -2.09 -17.45 -32.69
N VAL A 18 -1.39 -16.33 -32.44
CA VAL A 18 -1.15 -15.87 -31.06
C VAL A 18 -2.50 -15.50 -30.48
N ALA A 19 -3.05 -16.37 -29.64
CA ALA A 19 -4.24 -16.05 -28.86
C ALA A 19 -3.90 -14.86 -27.97
N SER A 20 -4.44 -13.69 -28.28
CA SER A 20 -4.38 -12.51 -27.43
C SER A 20 -5.25 -12.77 -26.20
N GLY A 21 -4.67 -13.40 -25.18
CA GLY A 21 -5.34 -13.57 -23.89
C GLY A 21 -5.73 -12.20 -23.33
N GLU A 22 -6.92 -12.12 -22.74
CA GLU A 22 -7.41 -10.90 -22.09
C GLU A 22 -6.36 -10.43 -21.07
N ARG A 23 -5.90 -9.17 -21.20
CA ARG A 23 -4.86 -8.63 -20.31
C ARG A 23 -5.37 -8.67 -18.88
N ALA A 24 -4.56 -9.26 -18.00
CA ALA A 24 -4.83 -9.26 -16.57
C ALA A 24 -5.11 -7.84 -16.06
N THR A 25 -6.02 -7.70 -15.11
CA THR A 25 -6.33 -6.39 -14.50
C THR A 25 -5.57 -6.25 -13.18
N VAL A 26 -4.95 -5.08 -12.97
CA VAL A 26 -4.39 -4.66 -11.69
C VAL A 26 -5.10 -3.37 -11.29
N CYS A 27 -5.62 -3.31 -10.08
CA CYS A 27 -6.23 -2.09 -9.58
C CYS A 27 -5.19 -1.21 -8.87
N LEU A 28 -5.30 0.10 -9.01
CA LEU A 28 -4.44 1.08 -8.36
C LEU A 28 -5.29 2.05 -7.54
N SER A 29 -4.98 2.20 -6.27
CA SER A 29 -5.55 3.24 -5.40
C SER A 29 -4.42 4.13 -4.89
N ASN A 30 -4.55 5.45 -5.06
CA ASN A 30 -3.57 6.43 -4.61
C ASN A 30 -4.00 7.06 -3.28
N VAL A 31 -3.14 6.99 -2.27
CA VAL A 31 -3.33 7.60 -0.94
C VAL A 31 -2.18 8.57 -0.69
N ASP A 32 -2.49 9.86 -0.70
CA ASP A 32 -1.56 10.94 -0.37
C ASP A 32 -2.15 11.78 0.78
N GLY A 33 -1.40 11.88 1.87
CA GLY A 33 -1.79 12.61 3.08
C GLY A 33 -2.21 11.73 4.25
N ALA A 34 -3.00 12.30 5.17
CA ALA A 34 -3.30 11.67 6.45
C ALA A 34 -4.22 10.44 6.34
N ILE A 35 -4.02 9.48 7.25
CA ILE A 35 -4.88 8.30 7.39
C ILE A 35 -6.06 8.64 8.33
N GLY A 36 -7.24 8.82 7.74
CA GLY A 36 -8.48 9.08 8.47
C GLY A 36 -9.63 8.19 8.02
N PRO A 37 -10.87 8.44 8.50
CA PRO A 37 -12.03 7.61 8.20
C PRO A 37 -12.34 7.54 6.70
N ALA A 38 -12.17 8.67 5.99
CA ALA A 38 -12.33 8.73 4.53
C ALA A 38 -11.32 7.83 3.80
N THR A 39 -10.06 7.84 4.23
CA THR A 39 -9.00 6.98 3.68
C THR A 39 -9.29 5.51 3.97
N ALA A 40 -9.77 5.18 5.18
CA ALA A 40 -10.15 3.82 5.55
C ALA A 40 -11.34 3.30 4.73
N SER A 41 -12.38 4.14 4.50
CA SER A 41 -13.50 3.84 3.61
C SER A 41 -13.01 3.60 2.18
N TYR A 42 -12.15 4.47 1.68
CA TYR A 42 -11.64 4.40 0.32
C TYR A 42 -10.80 3.14 0.07
N ILE A 43 -9.87 2.80 0.97
CA ILE A 43 -9.07 1.56 0.84
C ILE A 43 -9.97 0.33 0.94
N SER A 44 -10.91 0.33 1.89
CA SER A 44 -11.92 -0.72 2.03
C SER A 44 -12.68 -0.96 0.73
N ARG A 45 -13.22 0.11 0.13
CA ARG A 45 -13.93 0.05 -1.15
C ARG A 45 -13.01 -0.37 -2.30
N SER A 46 -11.76 0.08 -2.30
CA SER A 46 -10.79 -0.29 -3.33
C SER A 46 -10.49 -1.79 -3.34
N ILE A 47 -10.45 -2.42 -2.16
CA ILE A 47 -10.33 -3.87 -2.01
C ILE A 47 -11.57 -4.57 -2.58
N ASP A 48 -12.77 -4.11 -2.21
CA ASP A 48 -14.03 -4.70 -2.67
C ASP A 48 -14.20 -4.57 -4.19
N GLU A 49 -13.86 -3.42 -4.76
CA GLU A 49 -13.90 -3.18 -6.20
C GLU A 49 -12.86 -4.03 -6.94
N ALA A 50 -11.63 -4.10 -6.47
CA ALA A 50 -10.59 -4.94 -7.07
C ALA A 50 -11.00 -6.42 -7.07
N GLN A 51 -11.63 -6.89 -5.98
CA GLN A 51 -12.18 -8.23 -5.90
C GLN A 51 -13.33 -8.44 -6.89
N SER A 52 -14.30 -7.52 -6.96
CA SER A 52 -15.43 -7.60 -7.90
C SER A 52 -15.01 -7.61 -9.38
N LYS A 53 -13.90 -6.95 -9.70
CA LYS A 53 -13.33 -6.87 -11.04
C LYS A 53 -12.46 -8.09 -11.40
N GLY A 54 -12.26 -9.03 -10.47
CA GLY A 54 -11.36 -10.16 -10.65
C GLY A 54 -9.91 -9.72 -10.89
N ALA A 55 -9.49 -8.61 -10.28
CA ALA A 55 -8.13 -8.12 -10.42
C ALA A 55 -7.11 -9.12 -9.84
N GLN A 56 -5.94 -9.22 -10.48
CA GLN A 56 -4.82 -10.03 -9.97
C GLN A 56 -4.34 -9.54 -8.61
N CYS A 57 -4.37 -8.23 -8.42
CA CYS A 57 -4.01 -7.59 -7.17
C CYS A 57 -4.53 -6.14 -7.11
N LEU A 58 -4.53 -5.60 -5.90
CA LEU A 58 -4.66 -4.17 -5.64
C LEU A 58 -3.29 -3.61 -5.24
N ILE A 59 -2.87 -2.55 -5.93
CA ILE A 59 -1.73 -1.72 -5.53
C ILE A 59 -2.27 -0.48 -4.80
N ILE A 60 -1.81 -0.27 -3.57
CA ILE A 60 -2.03 0.94 -2.81
C ILE A 60 -0.76 1.77 -2.89
N GLN A 61 -0.75 2.80 -3.73
CA GLN A 61 0.35 3.76 -3.74
C GLN A 61 0.19 4.70 -2.55
N LEU A 62 1.20 4.78 -1.69
CA LEU A 62 1.10 5.40 -0.39
C LEU A 62 2.17 6.49 -0.19
N ASN A 63 1.72 7.67 0.20
CA ASN A 63 2.53 8.72 0.78
C ASN A 63 1.77 9.31 1.97
N THR A 64 2.23 9.05 3.20
CA THR A 64 1.52 9.47 4.41
C THR A 64 2.46 9.84 5.55
N PRO A 65 2.18 10.96 6.26
CA PRO A 65 2.84 11.27 7.51
C PRO A 65 2.28 10.47 8.70
N GLY A 66 1.16 9.76 8.51
CA GLY A 66 0.46 9.07 9.59
C GLY A 66 -1.02 9.40 9.65
N GLY A 67 -1.64 9.09 10.79
CA GLY A 67 -3.05 9.39 11.02
C GLY A 67 -3.62 8.65 12.23
N LEU A 68 -4.94 8.48 12.21
CA LEU A 68 -5.68 7.93 13.34
C LEU A 68 -5.47 6.41 13.49
N LEU A 69 -5.23 5.97 14.73
CA LEU A 69 -5.02 4.56 15.05
C LEU A 69 -6.24 3.69 14.67
N ASP A 70 -7.45 4.16 14.91
CA ASP A 70 -8.67 3.40 14.55
C ASP A 70 -8.80 3.20 13.04
N SER A 71 -8.55 4.23 12.25
CA SER A 71 -8.55 4.14 10.78
C SER A 71 -7.46 3.17 10.30
N THR A 72 -6.28 3.23 10.91
CA THR A 72 -5.16 2.32 10.64
C THR A 72 -5.54 0.87 10.92
N ARG A 73 -6.21 0.61 12.05
CA ARG A 73 -6.67 -0.73 12.43
C ARG A 73 -7.68 -1.28 11.45
N VAL A 74 -8.66 -0.48 11.03
CA VAL A 74 -9.63 -0.88 10.01
C VAL A 74 -8.91 -1.28 8.72
N ILE A 75 -7.97 -0.47 8.24
CA ILE A 75 -7.22 -0.76 7.01
C ILE A 75 -6.43 -2.06 7.16
N VAL A 76 -5.63 -2.20 8.22
CA VAL A 76 -4.83 -3.42 8.45
C VAL A 76 -5.71 -4.67 8.52
N GLN A 77 -6.86 -4.62 9.21
CA GLN A 77 -7.78 -5.75 9.26
C GLN A 77 -8.28 -6.14 7.87
N ARG A 78 -8.61 -5.17 7.02
CA ARG A 78 -9.00 -5.42 5.62
C ARG A 78 -7.86 -6.03 4.81
N LEU A 79 -6.64 -5.54 4.97
CA LEU A 79 -5.43 -6.06 4.29
C LEU A 79 -5.09 -7.50 4.70
N LEU A 80 -5.30 -7.85 5.97
CA LEU A 80 -5.01 -9.21 6.48
C LEU A 80 -6.13 -10.22 6.17
N GLY A 81 -7.37 -9.74 5.97
CA GLY A 81 -8.55 -10.58 5.76
C GLY A 81 -9.01 -10.72 4.30
N THR A 82 -8.42 -9.96 3.37
CA THR A 82 -8.82 -9.98 1.97
C THR A 82 -8.27 -11.20 1.21
N PRO A 83 -9.06 -11.83 0.31
CA PRO A 83 -8.59 -12.94 -0.52
C PRO A 83 -7.76 -12.49 -1.73
N ILE A 84 -7.78 -11.20 -2.08
CA ILE A 84 -6.98 -10.67 -3.18
C ILE A 84 -5.61 -10.18 -2.68
N PRO A 85 -4.52 -10.42 -3.43
CA PRO A 85 -3.21 -9.86 -3.08
C PRO A 85 -3.24 -8.33 -3.02
N VAL A 86 -2.81 -7.75 -1.90
CA VAL A 86 -2.62 -6.31 -1.74
C VAL A 86 -1.14 -5.97 -1.66
N ILE A 87 -0.71 -5.06 -2.52
CA ILE A 87 0.65 -4.52 -2.56
C ILE A 87 0.58 -3.08 -2.05
N VAL A 88 1.34 -2.75 -1.01
CA VAL A 88 1.53 -1.35 -0.62
C VAL A 88 2.83 -0.87 -1.23
N TYR A 89 2.76 0.21 -2.00
CA TYR A 89 3.90 0.81 -2.69
C TYR A 89 4.13 2.23 -2.17
N VAL A 90 5.15 2.42 -1.34
CA VAL A 90 5.52 3.74 -0.83
C VAL A 90 6.18 4.52 -1.95
N ALA A 91 5.47 5.50 -2.52
CA ALA A 91 5.88 6.22 -3.71
C ALA A 91 5.10 7.53 -3.84
N PRO A 92 5.57 8.53 -4.61
CA PRO A 92 6.76 8.50 -5.48
C PRO A 92 8.09 8.56 -4.71
N THR A 93 9.22 8.62 -5.42
CA THR A 93 10.54 8.95 -4.82
C THR A 93 10.42 10.15 -3.86
N GLY A 94 10.97 10.02 -2.64
CA GLY A 94 10.83 11.03 -1.59
C GLY A 94 9.59 10.92 -0.72
N ALA A 95 8.63 10.03 -1.05
CA ALA A 95 7.49 9.73 -0.22
C ALA A 95 7.87 9.05 1.10
N THR A 96 6.92 9.05 2.02
CA THR A 96 7.10 8.47 3.35
C THR A 96 5.91 7.59 3.73
N ALA A 97 6.17 6.51 4.44
CA ALA A 97 5.18 5.70 5.15
C ALA A 97 5.44 5.78 6.67
N ALA A 98 5.13 6.94 7.24
CA ALA A 98 5.32 7.19 8.66
C ALA A 98 4.08 6.79 9.47
N SER A 99 4.29 6.47 10.75
CA SER A 99 3.21 6.22 11.69
C SER A 99 2.21 5.16 11.18
N ALA A 100 0.95 5.53 10.99
CA ALA A 100 -0.07 4.68 10.37
C ALA A 100 0.40 4.00 9.07
N GLY A 101 1.16 4.71 8.23
CA GLY A 101 1.69 4.17 6.98
C GLY A 101 2.63 2.99 7.18
N CYS A 102 3.39 2.95 8.27
CA CYS A 102 4.27 1.84 8.61
C CYS A 102 3.42 0.57 8.86
N PHE A 103 2.39 0.65 9.71
CA PHE A 103 1.50 -0.48 10.01
C PHE A 103 0.80 -1.00 8.74
N ILE A 104 0.28 -0.10 7.90
CA ILE A 104 -0.41 -0.44 6.65
C ILE A 104 0.56 -1.15 5.69
N THR A 105 1.77 -0.62 5.54
CA THR A 105 2.79 -1.20 4.67
C THR A 105 3.20 -2.59 5.15
N LEU A 106 3.44 -2.77 6.46
CA LEU A 106 3.80 -4.06 7.04
C LEU A 106 2.65 -5.07 7.03
N ALA A 107 1.41 -4.66 6.81
CA ALA A 107 0.26 -5.55 6.67
C ALA A 107 0.03 -6.07 5.25
N ALA A 108 0.67 -5.49 4.24
CA ALA A 108 0.50 -5.85 2.83
C ALA A 108 0.98 -7.28 2.53
N ASN A 109 0.44 -7.93 1.51
CA ASN A 109 1.01 -9.19 1.00
C ASN A 109 2.42 -8.93 0.42
N VAL A 110 2.60 -7.80 -0.27
CA VAL A 110 3.92 -7.30 -0.70
C VAL A 110 4.06 -5.84 -0.32
N ALA A 111 5.15 -5.50 0.35
CA ALA A 111 5.58 -4.16 0.65
C ALA A 111 6.68 -3.76 -0.34
N ALA A 112 6.45 -2.66 -1.04
CA ALA A 112 7.36 -2.10 -2.02
C ALA A 112 7.63 -0.63 -1.69
N MET A 113 8.82 -0.15 -2.02
CA MET A 113 9.22 1.25 -1.81
C MET A 113 9.89 1.80 -3.07
N ALA A 114 9.67 3.07 -3.38
CA ALA A 114 10.48 3.78 -4.36
C ALA A 114 11.86 4.15 -3.75
N PRO A 115 12.91 4.36 -4.56
CA PRO A 115 14.17 4.89 -4.07
C PRO A 115 13.98 6.19 -3.29
N ALA A 116 14.86 6.45 -2.32
CA ALA A 116 14.82 7.65 -1.47
C ALA A 116 13.48 7.88 -0.74
N THR A 117 12.71 6.81 -0.48
CA THR A 117 11.55 6.87 0.43
C THR A 117 11.93 6.37 1.82
N THR A 118 11.08 6.68 2.80
CA THR A 118 11.29 6.31 4.21
C THR A 118 10.09 5.59 4.82
N ILE A 119 10.34 4.72 5.79
CA ILE A 119 9.30 3.99 6.55
C ILE A 119 9.69 3.91 8.03
N GLY A 120 8.71 4.02 8.91
CA GLY A 120 8.90 3.90 10.37
C GLY A 120 8.19 4.99 11.14
N ALA A 121 8.85 5.52 12.19
CA ALA A 121 8.32 6.57 13.07
C ALA A 121 6.88 6.24 13.55
N ALA A 122 6.72 5.03 14.09
CA ALA A 122 5.42 4.42 14.41
C ALA A 122 4.99 4.56 15.87
N HIS A 123 5.69 5.40 16.65
CA HIS A 123 5.35 5.66 18.03
C HIS A 123 3.99 6.39 18.13
N PRO A 124 3.06 5.90 18.97
CA PRO A 124 1.76 6.53 19.10
C PRO A 124 1.85 7.83 19.90
N VAL A 125 1.07 8.83 19.50
CA VAL A 125 0.95 10.11 20.21
C VAL A 125 -0.51 10.39 20.52
N ALA A 126 -0.79 10.91 21.72
CA ALA A 126 -2.15 11.33 22.08
C ALA A 126 -2.48 12.66 21.38
N LEU A 127 -3.62 12.73 20.68
CA LEU A 127 -4.18 14.01 20.23
C LEU A 127 -4.69 14.77 21.46
N GLY A 128 -3.87 15.66 22.01
CA GLY A 128 -4.21 16.43 23.21
C GLY A 128 -3.59 17.84 23.29
N GLY A 129 -2.97 18.33 22.20
CA GLY A 129 -2.23 19.61 22.20
C GLY A 129 -2.95 20.81 21.58
N PHE A 130 -4.19 20.68 21.12
CA PHE A 130 -4.89 21.75 20.37
C PHE A 130 -5.82 22.65 21.21
N SER A 131 -5.95 22.41 22.51
CA SER A 131 -6.66 23.33 23.41
C SER A 131 -5.61 24.14 24.17
N GLY A 132 -5.53 25.44 23.89
CA GLY A 132 -4.64 26.39 24.57
C GLY A 132 -4.99 26.66 26.05
N THR A 133 -5.56 25.67 26.73
CA THR A 133 -5.90 25.67 28.15
C THR A 133 -5.18 24.50 28.79
N ASP A 134 -4.13 24.83 29.54
CA ASP A 134 -3.42 24.04 30.54
C ASP A 134 -3.07 22.58 30.22
N GLN A 135 -1.76 22.36 30.21
CA GLN A 135 -1.03 21.10 30.14
C GLN A 135 -1.63 19.98 31.01
N ALA A 136 -2.58 19.22 30.48
CA ALA A 136 -2.73 17.84 30.87
C ALA A 136 -1.63 17.04 30.17
N LYS A 137 -0.47 16.88 30.82
CA LYS A 137 0.49 15.84 30.41
C LYS A 137 -0.33 14.55 30.21
N PRO A 138 -0.22 13.87 29.06
CA PRO A 138 -0.88 12.57 28.91
C PRO A 138 -0.47 11.72 30.12
N ASP A 139 -1.45 11.11 30.80
CA ASP A 139 -1.17 10.19 31.90
C ASP A 139 -0.13 9.18 31.41
N GLN A 140 1.06 9.16 32.04
CA GLN A 140 2.17 8.31 31.64
C GLN A 140 1.73 6.84 31.57
N THR A 141 0.79 6.44 32.42
CA THR A 141 0.18 5.11 32.41
C THR A 141 -0.57 4.84 31.11
N MET A 142 -1.29 5.83 30.59
CA MET A 142 -2.05 5.71 29.35
C MET A 142 -1.14 5.69 28.12
N SER A 143 -0.11 6.54 28.08
CA SER A 143 0.90 6.51 27.02
C SER A 143 1.61 5.16 26.95
N GLN A 144 2.03 4.62 28.10
CA GLN A 144 2.67 3.30 28.17
C GLN A 144 1.74 2.18 27.72
N LYS A 145 0.45 2.22 28.10
CA LYS A 145 -0.55 1.26 27.64
C LYS A 145 -0.73 1.31 26.12
N LEU A 146 -0.81 2.51 25.55
CA LEU A 146 -0.97 2.71 24.11
C LEU A 146 0.25 2.24 23.33
N GLU A 147 1.45 2.54 23.83
CA GLU A 147 2.70 2.05 23.27
C GLU A 147 2.76 0.52 23.31
N ASN A 148 2.52 -0.10 24.48
CA ASN A 148 2.53 -1.55 24.62
C ASN A 148 1.53 -2.22 23.67
N PHE A 149 0.33 -1.64 23.53
CA PHE A 149 -0.65 -2.09 22.55
C PHE A 149 -0.10 -1.98 21.12
N ALA A 150 0.42 -0.82 20.72
CA ALA A 150 0.94 -0.58 19.38
C ALA A 150 2.11 -1.52 19.03
N VAL A 151 3.00 -1.80 19.99
CA VAL A 151 4.10 -2.77 19.84
C VAL A 151 3.55 -4.17 19.60
N SER A 152 2.66 -4.64 20.47
CA SER A 152 2.08 -5.99 20.31
C SER A 152 1.31 -6.13 19.00
N TYR A 153 0.65 -5.06 18.56
CA TYR A 153 -0.07 -5.01 17.31
C TYR A 153 0.87 -5.08 16.10
N MET A 154 1.94 -4.27 16.11
CA MET A 154 2.95 -4.28 15.06
C MET A 154 3.68 -5.62 14.97
N GLU A 155 4.01 -6.22 16.11
CA GLU A 155 4.61 -7.55 16.20
C GLU A 155 3.71 -8.62 15.59
N ALA A 156 2.40 -8.59 15.87
CA ALA A 156 1.44 -9.52 15.27
C ALA A 156 1.37 -9.37 13.74
N ILE A 157 1.37 -8.13 13.23
CA ILE A 157 1.38 -7.85 11.79
C ILE A 157 2.66 -8.40 11.14
N ALA A 158 3.83 -8.06 11.71
CA ALA A 158 5.12 -8.47 11.18
C ALA A 158 5.26 -10.00 11.15
N ASN A 159 4.86 -10.69 12.22
CA ASN A 159 4.85 -12.15 12.27
C ASN A 159 3.92 -12.76 11.20
N ARG A 160 2.71 -12.21 11.05
CA ARG A 160 1.73 -12.71 10.07
C ARG A 160 2.25 -12.61 8.64
N ARG A 161 3.09 -11.63 8.34
CA ARG A 161 3.68 -11.40 7.01
C ARG A 161 5.14 -11.84 6.89
N SER A 162 5.69 -12.53 7.91
CA SER A 162 7.07 -13.01 7.94
C SER A 162 8.12 -11.91 7.71
N ARG A 163 7.85 -10.70 8.23
CA ARG A 163 8.75 -9.54 8.17
C ARG A 163 9.58 -9.42 9.46
N ASN A 164 10.59 -8.56 9.44
CA ASN A 164 11.47 -8.35 10.60
C ASN A 164 10.72 -7.77 11.80
N VAL A 165 10.38 -8.66 12.73
CA VAL A 165 9.62 -8.35 13.95
C VAL A 165 10.38 -7.39 14.87
N GLU A 166 11.68 -7.58 15.04
CA GLU A 166 12.49 -6.77 15.95
C GLU A 166 12.57 -5.32 15.48
N TRP A 167 12.81 -5.11 14.18
CA TRP A 167 12.74 -3.75 13.62
C TRP A 167 11.32 -3.18 13.70
N ALA A 168 10.29 -3.98 13.43
CA ALA A 168 8.91 -3.50 13.49
C ALA A 168 8.55 -3.00 14.90
N LYS A 169 9.03 -3.67 15.95
CA LYS A 169 8.86 -3.25 17.34
C LYS A 169 9.65 -1.97 17.63
N SER A 170 10.89 -1.84 17.15
CA SER A 170 11.69 -0.62 17.37
C SER A 170 11.12 0.59 16.63
N ALA A 171 10.48 0.39 15.48
CA ALA A 171 9.76 1.46 14.79
C ALA A 171 8.66 2.09 15.66
N VAL A 172 8.07 1.32 16.58
CA VAL A 172 7.08 1.80 17.55
C VAL A 172 7.74 2.31 18.83
N ARG A 173 8.59 1.52 19.50
CA ARG A 173 9.18 1.89 20.80
C ARG A 173 10.16 3.06 20.71
N GLU A 174 11.02 3.02 19.69
CA GLU A 174 12.17 3.92 19.55
C GLU A 174 11.95 4.95 18.44
N SER A 175 10.75 4.95 17.82
CA SER A 175 10.45 5.78 16.64
C SER A 175 11.42 5.55 15.48
N ALA A 176 12.02 4.35 15.38
CA ALA A 176 12.99 4.05 14.34
C ALA A 176 12.39 4.30 12.94
N SER A 177 13.19 4.91 12.06
CA SER A 177 12.84 5.20 10.67
C SER A 177 14.03 4.87 9.79
N ILE A 178 13.77 4.23 8.66
CA ILE A 178 14.82 3.74 7.74
C ILE A 178 14.47 4.04 6.29
N THR A 179 15.48 4.05 5.42
CA THR A 179 15.32 4.21 3.98
C THR A 179 14.85 2.92 3.31
N ALA A 180 14.39 3.01 2.06
CA ALA A 180 14.02 1.87 1.24
C ALA A 180 15.11 0.78 1.17
N GLU A 181 16.38 1.18 1.01
CA GLU A 181 17.53 0.27 0.90
C GLU A 181 17.73 -0.51 2.20
N LYS A 182 17.68 0.19 3.34
CA LYS A 182 17.82 -0.46 4.64
C LYS A 182 16.60 -1.31 4.97
N ALA A 183 15.41 -0.91 4.54
CA ALA A 183 14.18 -1.68 4.71
C ALA A 183 14.25 -3.01 3.95
N LEU A 184 14.80 -3.00 2.73
CA LEU A 184 15.01 -4.23 1.96
C LEU A 184 16.07 -5.12 2.62
N GLU A 185 17.21 -4.54 3.05
CA GLU A 185 18.29 -5.26 3.74
C GLU A 185 17.79 -5.96 5.01
N LEU A 186 16.97 -5.25 5.80
CA LEU A 186 16.41 -5.75 7.05
C LEU A 186 15.20 -6.66 6.85
N LYS A 187 14.74 -6.93 5.62
CA LYS A 187 13.52 -7.71 5.32
C LYS A 187 12.25 -7.10 5.94
N VAL A 188 12.16 -5.79 5.90
CA VAL A 188 10.94 -5.01 6.22
C VAL A 188 10.04 -4.90 4.99
N ILE A 189 10.64 -4.84 3.81
CA ILE A 189 9.97 -4.82 2.51
C ILE A 189 10.58 -5.87 1.59
N GLU A 190 9.91 -6.15 0.47
CA GLU A 190 10.37 -7.16 -0.49
C GLU A 190 10.85 -6.58 -1.83
N ILE A 191 10.52 -5.32 -2.13
CA ILE A 191 10.79 -4.72 -3.44
C ILE A 191 11.21 -3.25 -3.29
N ILE A 192 12.25 -2.86 -4.04
CA ILE A 192 12.49 -1.45 -4.38
C ILE A 192 12.19 -1.27 -5.86
N ALA A 193 11.32 -0.32 -6.21
CA ALA A 193 10.91 -0.05 -7.59
C ALA A 193 10.83 1.46 -7.86
N PRO A 194 11.54 2.01 -8.86
CA PRO A 194 11.54 3.45 -9.17
C PRO A 194 10.23 3.97 -9.76
N ASN A 195 9.38 3.09 -10.29
CA ASN A 195 8.07 3.45 -10.83
C ASN A 195 7.15 2.22 -10.90
N LEU A 196 5.88 2.47 -11.20
CA LEU A 196 4.85 1.43 -11.30
C LEU A 196 5.19 0.34 -12.33
N ASN A 197 5.72 0.70 -13.50
CA ASN A 197 6.07 -0.29 -14.53
C ASN A 197 7.17 -1.25 -14.04
N ASN A 198 8.17 -0.72 -13.34
CA ASN A 198 9.21 -1.55 -12.74
C ASN A 198 8.66 -2.44 -11.61
N LEU A 199 7.76 -1.91 -10.78
CA LEU A 199 7.07 -2.70 -9.75
C LEU A 199 6.26 -3.85 -10.38
N LEU A 200 5.45 -3.57 -11.40
CA LEU A 200 4.66 -4.57 -12.12
C LEU A 200 5.56 -5.64 -12.76
N SER A 201 6.71 -5.26 -13.32
CA SER A 201 7.68 -6.22 -13.83
C SER A 201 8.24 -7.13 -12.74
N GLN A 202 8.62 -6.58 -11.58
CA GLN A 202 9.15 -7.36 -10.45
C GLN A 202 8.10 -8.22 -9.73
N LEU A 203 6.82 -7.84 -9.79
CA LEU A 203 5.71 -8.64 -9.25
C LEU A 203 5.36 -9.81 -10.17
N ASN A 204 5.68 -9.72 -11.46
CA ASN A 204 5.24 -10.70 -12.44
C ASN A 204 5.86 -12.08 -12.16
N GLY A 205 5.03 -13.10 -12.08
CA GLY A 205 5.43 -14.47 -11.78
C GLY A 205 5.63 -14.77 -10.29
N ARG A 206 5.53 -13.78 -9.39
CA ARG A 206 5.56 -14.05 -7.94
C ARG A 206 4.31 -14.81 -7.53
N ILE A 207 4.50 -15.82 -6.67
CA ILE A 207 3.40 -16.59 -6.08
C ILE A 207 3.01 -15.92 -4.76
N ILE A 208 1.81 -15.36 -4.70
CA ILE A 208 1.24 -14.77 -3.49
C ILE A 208 0.01 -15.58 -3.11
N ASP A 209 -0.01 -16.12 -1.89
CA ASP A 209 -1.08 -16.97 -1.36
C ASP A 209 -1.49 -18.12 -2.30
N GLY A 210 -0.50 -18.71 -2.99
CA GLY A 210 -0.70 -19.82 -3.92
C GLY A 210 -1.06 -19.41 -5.36
N HIS A 211 -1.20 -18.12 -5.65
CA HIS A 211 -1.56 -17.62 -6.98
C HIS A 211 -0.40 -16.87 -7.65
N PRO A 212 0.02 -17.26 -8.87
CA PRO A 212 1.05 -16.53 -9.61
C PRO A 212 0.48 -15.22 -10.17
N LEU A 213 1.11 -14.09 -9.85
CA LEU A 213 0.71 -12.79 -10.37
C LEU A 213 1.11 -12.62 -11.83
N ARG A 214 0.16 -12.16 -12.67
CA ARG A 214 0.39 -11.80 -14.08
C ARG A 214 0.31 -10.29 -14.24
N THR A 215 1.45 -9.62 -14.18
CA THR A 215 1.52 -8.14 -14.10
C THR A 215 2.33 -7.47 -15.20
N ALA A 216 3.15 -8.21 -15.97
CA ALA A 216 4.06 -7.64 -16.98
C ALA A 216 3.38 -6.83 -18.11
N GLU A 217 2.08 -7.04 -18.35
CA GLU A 217 1.27 -6.27 -19.30
C GLU A 217 -0.13 -6.00 -18.77
N ALA A 218 -0.29 -5.98 -17.45
CA ALA A 218 -1.60 -5.82 -16.85
C ALA A 218 -2.20 -4.45 -17.19
N LYS A 219 -3.50 -4.43 -17.45
CA LYS A 219 -4.26 -3.19 -17.53
C LYS A 219 -4.38 -2.63 -16.12
N VAL A 220 -3.74 -1.49 -15.87
CA VAL A 220 -3.89 -0.75 -14.62
C VAL A 220 -5.23 0.00 -14.63
N VAL A 221 -6.05 -0.22 -13.63
CA VAL A 221 -7.35 0.43 -13.45
C VAL A 221 -7.31 1.27 -12.18
N ASP A 222 -7.34 2.58 -12.33
CA ASP A 222 -7.39 3.51 -11.21
C ASP A 222 -8.75 3.46 -10.51
N ILE A 223 -8.74 3.16 -9.22
CA ILE A 223 -9.87 3.35 -8.32
C ILE A 223 -9.69 4.70 -7.66
N LYS A 224 -10.55 5.67 -8.00
CA LYS A 224 -10.49 7.01 -7.42
C LYS A 224 -11.34 7.10 -6.16
N MET A 225 -11.00 8.03 -5.27
CA MET A 225 -11.89 8.41 -4.17
C MET A 225 -13.20 8.95 -4.73
N SER A 226 -14.31 8.58 -4.09
CA SER A 226 -15.63 9.15 -4.38
C SER A 226 -15.69 10.62 -3.95
N ALA A 227 -16.67 11.37 -4.44
CA ALA A 227 -16.85 12.78 -4.06
C ALA A 227 -17.02 12.96 -2.55
N ALA A 228 -17.74 12.04 -1.89
CA ALA A 228 -17.91 12.06 -0.44
C ALA A 228 -16.58 11.83 0.29
N GLU A 229 -15.79 10.83 -0.13
CA GLU A 229 -14.49 10.56 0.49
C GLU A 229 -13.49 11.70 0.27
N GLN A 230 -13.47 12.31 -0.92
CA GLN A 230 -12.64 13.48 -1.20
C GLN A 230 -13.03 14.66 -0.30
N PHE A 231 -14.34 14.91 -0.14
CA PHE A 231 -14.84 15.97 0.73
C PHE A 231 -14.45 15.74 2.20
N PHE A 232 -14.64 14.53 2.72
CA PHE A 232 -14.24 14.21 4.08
C PHE A 232 -12.72 14.26 4.26
N GLN A 233 -11.93 13.76 3.31
CA GLN A 233 -10.47 13.85 3.39
C GLN A 233 -10.00 15.31 3.44
N MET A 234 -10.62 16.20 2.65
CA MET A 234 -10.33 17.63 2.69
C MET A 234 -10.61 18.24 4.06
N PHE A 235 -11.72 17.84 4.71
CA PHE A 235 -12.07 18.33 6.04
C PHE A 235 -11.02 17.97 7.11
N TRP A 236 -10.37 16.80 6.97
CA TRP A 236 -9.33 16.34 7.91
C TRP A 236 -7.94 16.90 7.61
N ARG A 237 -7.80 17.81 6.64
CA ARG A 237 -6.53 18.51 6.41
C ARG A 237 -6.34 19.61 7.45
N PRO A 238 -5.19 19.67 8.16
CA PRO A 238 -4.93 20.69 9.16
C PRO A 238 -5.15 22.13 8.65
N GLU A 239 -4.80 22.38 7.40
CA GLU A 239 -4.93 23.70 6.77
C GLU A 239 -6.39 24.12 6.61
N VAL A 240 -7.28 23.18 6.29
CA VAL A 240 -8.72 23.44 6.12
C VAL A 240 -9.38 23.64 7.48
N MET A 241 -9.02 22.83 8.47
CA MET A 241 -9.49 23.02 9.84
C MET A 241 -9.11 24.39 10.39
N PHE A 242 -7.89 24.86 10.11
CA PHE A 242 -7.43 26.19 10.50
C PHE A 242 -8.28 27.30 9.85
N VAL A 243 -8.56 27.23 8.54
CA VAL A 243 -9.42 28.20 7.86
C VAL A 243 -10.85 28.18 8.41
N LEU A 244 -11.42 27.01 8.66
CA LEU A 244 -12.77 26.89 9.24
C LEU A 244 -12.83 27.47 10.66
N MET A 245 -11.80 27.26 11.47
CA MET A 245 -11.70 27.90 12.80
C MET A 245 -11.64 29.42 12.69
N LEU A 246 -10.91 29.98 11.72
CA LEU A 246 -10.84 31.43 11.50
C LEU A 246 -12.17 32.04 11.02
N ILE A 247 -13.01 31.28 10.32
CA ILE A 247 -14.35 31.72 9.90
C ILE A 247 -15.37 31.58 11.03
N ALA A 248 -15.17 30.62 11.93
CA ALA A 248 -16.07 30.34 13.05
C ALA A 248 -15.87 31.28 14.26
N ILE A 249 -14.76 32.02 14.31
CA ILE A 249 -14.45 33.06 15.30
C ILE A 249 -14.85 34.42 14.72
#